data_AF-Q2N913-F1
#
_entry.id   AF-Q2N913-F1
#
_cell.length_a   1.000
_cell.length_b   1.000
_cell.length_c   1.000
_cell.angle_alpha   90.00
_cell.angle_beta   90.00
_cell.angle_gamma   90.00
#
_symmetry.space_group_name_H-M   'P 1'
#
loop_
_entity.id
_entity.type
_entity.pdbx_description
1 polymer ?
#
loop_
_entity_poly.entity_id
_entity_poly.type
_entity_poly.pdbx_seq_one_letter_code
_entity_poly.pdbx_strand_id
1 'polypeptide(L)'
;MALCAVFDSEGQPRLLRLGFDRLSPNGIGSLGRTEVRLWRLTRAPFVALDGSGPEKHGARWVSPGKPVVNFASEPGLAVLVVLRYLPRDLAGIDTDYVLGFTDINAQPESFAFTEDQVEKRRIGDEWLASGRSLLASVQSAVLPEAQIVMMNPAHPDAHYVRRLTTRPFDFRETLSLPA
;
A
#
# COMPACT_ATOMS: atom_id res chain seq x y z
N MET A 1 -12.39 14.48 16.83
CA MET A 1 -11.55 14.39 18.04
C MET A 1 -11.59 12.92 18.46
N ALA A 2 -10.53 12.16 18.19
CA ALA A 2 -10.46 10.75 18.57
C ALA A 2 -9.64 10.66 19.87
N LEU A 3 -10.20 9.99 20.86
CA LEU A 3 -9.59 9.79 22.16
C LEU A 3 -8.98 8.38 22.13
N CYS A 4 -7.65 8.27 22.02
CA CYS A 4 -6.97 6.98 22.11
C CYS A 4 -6.56 6.78 23.57
N ALA A 5 -7.04 5.69 24.19
CA ALA A 5 -6.55 5.28 25.50
C ALA A 5 -5.25 4.52 25.31
N VAL A 6 -4.14 5.07 25.80
CA VAL A 6 -2.86 4.37 25.90
C VAL A 6 -2.67 4.01 27.37
N PHE A 7 -2.37 2.74 27.64
CA PHE A 7 -2.06 2.25 28.99
C PHE A 7 -0.54 2.31 29.17
N ASP A 8 -0.09 2.85 30.30
CA ASP A 8 1.33 2.83 30.66
C ASP A 8 1.76 1.45 31.20
N SER A 9 3.04 1.30 31.50
CA SER A 9 3.63 0.06 32.04
C SER A 9 3.03 -0.40 33.37
N GLU A 10 2.24 0.45 34.04
CA GLU A 10 1.53 0.15 35.28
C GLU A 10 0.01 -0.07 35.07
N GLY A 11 -0.45 -0.06 33.81
CA GLY A 11 -1.85 -0.34 33.45
C GLY A 11 -2.81 0.83 33.72
N GLN A 12 -2.31 2.04 33.96
CA GLN A 12 -3.17 3.21 34.16
C GLN A 12 -3.53 3.87 32.83
N PRO A 13 -4.81 4.22 32.58
CA PRO A 13 -5.21 4.86 31.33
C PRO A 13 -4.74 6.32 31.29
N ARG A 14 -3.82 6.64 30.37
CA ARG A 14 -3.48 8.03 30.04
C ARG A 14 -4.23 8.49 28.80
N LEU A 15 -5.00 9.56 28.99
CA LEU A 15 -5.74 10.24 27.95
C LEU A 15 -4.83 11.23 27.22
N LEU A 16 -4.24 10.78 26.10
CA LEU A 16 -3.49 11.67 25.22
C LEU A 16 -4.46 12.44 24.31
N ARG A 17 -4.51 13.77 24.48
CA ARG A 17 -5.18 14.66 23.54
C ARG A 17 -4.31 14.77 22.29
N LEU A 18 -4.60 13.95 21.28
CA LEU A 18 -4.03 14.15 19.95
C LEU A 18 -4.72 15.36 19.30
N GLY A 19 -4.03 16.50 19.33
CA GLY A 19 -4.35 17.63 18.48
C GLY A 19 -4.03 17.26 17.04
N PHE A 20 -5.02 16.78 16.29
CA PHE A 20 -4.95 16.78 14.84
C PHE A 20 -5.21 18.20 14.35
N ASP A 21 -4.25 19.09 14.57
CA ASP A 21 -4.12 20.23 13.69
C ASP A 21 -3.77 19.65 12.33
N ARG A 22 -4.66 19.84 11.36
CA ARG A 22 -4.40 19.53 9.96
C ARG A 22 -3.08 20.19 9.58
N LEU A 23 -2.02 19.41 9.52
CA LEU A 23 -0.81 19.79 8.80
C LEU A 23 -1.18 19.78 7.31
N SER A 24 -1.74 20.91 6.86
CA SER A 24 -1.79 21.30 5.46
C SER A 24 -0.35 21.44 4.96
N PRO A 25 0.11 20.66 3.98
CA PRO A 25 1.43 20.86 3.39
C PRO A 25 1.27 21.82 2.22
N ASN A 26 0.89 23.07 2.46
CA ASN A 26 0.92 24.11 1.44
C ASN A 26 1.49 25.38 2.03
N GLY A 27 2.78 25.55 1.81
CA GLY A 27 3.54 26.70 2.27
C GLY A 27 4.58 27.21 1.29
N ILE A 28 4.57 26.87 0.00
CA ILE A 28 5.34 27.59 -1.04
C ILE A 28 4.74 27.24 -2.43
N GLY A 29 4.48 28.24 -3.27
CA GLY A 29 3.73 28.09 -4.53
C GLY A 29 4.37 27.15 -5.55
N SER A 30 3.54 26.31 -6.19
CA SER A 30 3.86 25.59 -7.43
C SER A 30 2.58 25.00 -8.04
N LEU A 31 2.50 25.03 -9.36
CA LEU A 31 1.42 24.51 -10.20
C LEU A 31 1.02 23.06 -9.87
N GLY A 32 -0.28 22.75 -10.07
CA GLY A 32 -1.00 21.48 -9.91
C GLY A 32 -0.20 20.22 -9.55
N ARG A 33 -0.34 19.74 -8.31
CA ARG A 33 0.20 18.45 -7.88
C ARG A 33 -0.72 17.32 -8.33
N THR A 34 -0.44 16.74 -9.49
CA THR A 34 -1.02 15.46 -9.95
C THR A 34 -0.20 14.25 -9.46
N GLU A 35 0.87 14.49 -8.70
CA GLU A 35 1.81 13.48 -8.22
C GLU A 35 1.39 12.87 -6.86
N VAL A 36 1.38 11.53 -6.80
CA VAL A 36 1.09 10.74 -5.60
C VAL A 36 2.30 9.91 -5.19
N ARG A 37 2.54 9.83 -3.88
CA ARG A 37 3.56 8.92 -3.32
C ARG A 37 2.92 7.60 -2.94
N LEU A 38 3.41 6.50 -3.50
CA LEU A 38 2.90 5.15 -3.26
C LEU A 38 3.97 4.26 -2.62
N TRP A 39 3.52 3.37 -1.75
CA TRP A 39 4.38 2.54 -0.89
C TRP A 39 4.21 1.06 -1.21
N ARG A 40 5.29 0.29 -1.10
CA ARG A 40 5.25 -1.17 -1.24
C ARG A 40 6.27 -1.80 -0.30
N LEU A 41 5.82 -2.75 0.51
CA LEU A 41 6.70 -3.63 1.27
C LEU A 41 6.76 -4.98 0.56
N THR A 42 7.97 -5.46 0.28
CA THR A 42 8.19 -6.72 -0.43
C THR A 42 9.58 -7.28 -0.12
N ARG A 43 9.90 -8.47 -0.61
CA ARG A 43 11.26 -9.01 -0.50
C ARG A 43 12.16 -8.37 -1.56
N ALA A 44 13.44 -8.21 -1.26
CA ALA A 44 14.42 -7.56 -2.15
C ALA A 44 14.44 -8.11 -3.59
N PRO A 45 14.28 -9.44 -3.85
CA PRO A 45 14.20 -9.96 -5.22
C PRO A 45 12.95 -9.54 -6.01
N PHE A 46 11.91 -9.01 -5.36
CA PHE A 46 10.60 -8.73 -5.95
C PHE A 46 10.25 -7.23 -6.01
N VAL A 47 11.27 -6.37 -5.98
CA VAL A 47 11.11 -4.90 -6.06
C VAL A 47 10.69 -4.38 -7.43
N ALA A 48 10.75 -5.24 -8.47
CA ALA A 48 10.32 -4.88 -9.82
C ALA A 48 8.84 -4.48 -9.85
N LEU A 49 8.54 -3.48 -10.69
CA LEU A 49 7.19 -2.96 -10.92
C LEU A 49 6.60 -3.52 -12.24
N ASP A 50 6.83 -4.80 -12.50
CA ASP A 50 6.40 -5.50 -13.72
C ASP A 50 5.09 -6.30 -13.54
N GLY A 51 4.63 -6.49 -12.30
CA GLY A 51 3.43 -7.26 -11.99
C GLY A 51 3.58 -8.78 -12.07
N SER A 52 4.81 -9.29 -12.21
CA SER A 52 5.11 -10.72 -12.41
C SER A 52 4.67 -11.62 -11.23
N GLY A 53 4.67 -11.09 -10.01
CA GLY A 53 4.19 -11.82 -8.83
C GLY A 53 2.68 -12.12 -8.90
N PRO A 54 1.83 -11.08 -8.96
CA PRO A 54 0.38 -11.24 -9.18
C PRO A 54 0.01 -11.98 -10.46
N GLU A 55 0.80 -11.87 -11.52
CA GLU A 55 0.58 -12.68 -12.74
C GLU A 55 0.67 -14.18 -12.44
N LYS A 56 1.71 -14.61 -11.70
CA LYS A 56 1.96 -16.02 -11.37
C LYS A 56 1.02 -16.58 -10.31
N HIS A 57 0.68 -15.78 -9.30
CA HIS A 57 -0.03 -16.25 -8.10
C HIS A 57 -1.46 -15.70 -7.96
N GLY A 58 -1.87 -14.80 -8.85
CA GLY A 58 -3.13 -14.08 -8.79
C GLY A 58 -3.11 -12.89 -7.83
N ALA A 59 -4.12 -12.01 -7.97
CA ALA A 59 -4.43 -10.95 -7.02
C ALA A 59 -5.89 -11.00 -6.59
N ARG A 60 -6.26 -10.18 -5.60
CA ARG A 60 -7.66 -10.08 -5.15
C ARG A 60 -8.56 -9.40 -6.17
N TRP A 61 -8.03 -8.40 -6.87
CA TRP A 61 -8.78 -7.58 -7.81
C TRP A 61 -8.53 -7.96 -9.27
N VAL A 62 -7.57 -8.84 -9.55
CA VAL A 62 -7.18 -9.23 -10.90
C VAL A 62 -7.02 -10.73 -10.96
N SER A 63 -7.57 -11.35 -12.00
CA SER A 63 -7.47 -12.79 -12.23
C SER A 63 -6.02 -13.24 -12.44
N PRO A 64 -5.65 -14.49 -12.09
CA PRO A 64 -4.33 -15.04 -12.41
C PRO A 64 -3.98 -14.94 -13.90
N GLY A 65 -2.69 -14.81 -14.21
CA GLY A 65 -2.19 -14.65 -15.58
C GLY A 65 -2.19 -13.21 -16.11
N LYS A 66 -2.51 -12.23 -15.27
CA LYS A 66 -2.51 -10.80 -15.64
C LYS A 66 -1.56 -10.00 -14.75
N PRO A 67 -0.60 -9.25 -15.31
CA PRO A 67 0.34 -8.48 -14.52
C PRO A 67 -0.34 -7.25 -13.92
N VAL A 68 -0.20 -7.09 -12.60
CA VAL A 68 -0.63 -5.90 -11.87
C VAL A 68 0.34 -5.62 -10.74
N VAL A 69 0.62 -4.35 -10.47
CA VAL A 69 1.45 -3.96 -9.33
C VAL A 69 0.57 -3.37 -8.25
N ASN A 70 0.71 -3.88 -7.02
CA ASN A 70 -0.01 -3.36 -5.86
C ASN A 70 0.90 -2.47 -5.01
N PHE A 71 0.36 -1.33 -4.62
CA PHE A 71 0.90 -0.38 -3.68
C PHE A 71 -0.09 -0.13 -2.54
N ALA A 72 0.39 0.49 -1.48
CA ALA A 72 -0.39 1.14 -0.46
C ALA A 72 -0.27 2.66 -0.60
N SER A 73 -1.32 3.37 -0.25
CA SER A 73 -1.34 4.83 -0.17
C SER A 73 -0.42 5.40 0.92
N GLU A 74 -0.06 4.60 1.92
CA GLU A 74 0.76 5.00 3.05
C GLU A 74 1.69 3.87 3.53
N PRO A 75 2.83 4.19 4.19
CA PRO A 75 3.80 3.18 4.59
C PRO A 75 3.25 2.20 5.63
N GLY A 76 2.43 2.69 6.58
CA GLY A 76 1.82 1.85 7.62
C GLY A 76 0.93 0.77 7.03
N LEU A 77 0.10 1.11 6.04
CA LEU A 77 -0.72 0.14 5.32
C LEU A 77 0.14 -0.89 4.58
N ALA A 78 1.25 -0.49 3.94
CA ALA A 78 2.15 -1.44 3.28
C ALA A 78 2.68 -2.51 4.26
N VAL A 79 3.02 -2.10 5.49
CA VAL A 79 3.45 -2.99 6.57
C VAL A 79 2.29 -3.89 7.00
N LEU A 80 1.12 -3.35 7.30
CA LEU A 80 -0.05 -4.11 7.75
C LEU A 80 -0.51 -5.16 6.74
N VAL A 81 -0.46 -4.85 5.44
CA VAL A 81 -0.84 -5.78 4.36
C VAL A 81 0.06 -6.99 4.32
N VAL A 82 1.37 -6.84 4.55
CA VAL A 82 2.29 -7.99 4.59
C VAL A 82 2.19 -8.70 5.93
N LEU A 83 2.14 -7.96 7.04
CA LEU A 83 2.09 -8.49 8.39
C LEU A 83 0.93 -9.49 8.59
N ARG A 84 -0.23 -9.25 7.97
CA ARG A 84 -1.40 -10.14 8.09
C ARG A 84 -1.16 -11.56 7.54
N TYR A 85 -0.12 -11.75 6.73
CA TYR A 85 0.26 -13.03 6.13
C TYR A 85 1.42 -13.72 6.85
N LEU A 86 2.04 -13.05 7.83
CA LEU A 86 3.14 -13.60 8.61
C LEU A 86 2.61 -14.38 9.82
N PRO A 87 3.37 -15.37 10.32
CA PRO A 87 3.08 -16.01 11.60
C PRO A 87 3.14 -14.97 12.73
N ARG A 88 2.28 -15.12 13.74
CA ARG A 88 2.15 -14.13 14.82
C ARG A 88 3.44 -13.93 15.64
N ASP A 89 4.25 -14.98 15.76
CA ASP A 89 5.53 -14.97 16.48
C ASP A 89 6.72 -14.58 15.59
N LEU A 90 6.48 -14.33 14.30
CA LEU A 90 7.51 -14.04 13.28
C LEU A 90 8.59 -15.15 13.20
N ALA A 91 8.27 -16.38 13.61
CA ALA A 91 9.18 -17.50 13.50
C ALA A 91 9.30 -17.93 12.04
N GLY A 92 10.54 -18.13 11.57
CA GLY A 92 10.81 -18.64 10.22
C GLY A 92 10.47 -17.69 9.06
N ILE A 93 10.20 -16.41 9.31
CA ILE A 93 10.01 -15.43 8.23
C ILE A 93 11.31 -15.14 7.49
N ASP A 94 11.20 -14.77 6.22
CA ASP A 94 12.33 -14.21 5.45
C ASP A 94 12.87 -12.93 6.11
N THR A 95 14.13 -12.58 5.85
CA THR A 95 14.79 -11.40 6.45
C THR A 95 15.18 -10.34 5.43
N ASP A 96 14.91 -10.58 4.14
CA ASP A 96 15.26 -9.69 3.03
C ASP A 96 14.12 -8.73 2.65
N TYR A 97 13.28 -8.36 3.62
CA TYR A 97 12.19 -7.39 3.40
C TYR A 97 12.74 -5.98 3.20
N VAL A 98 12.13 -5.26 2.27
CA VAL A 98 12.38 -3.85 2.00
C VAL A 98 11.07 -3.08 1.97
N LEU A 99 11.09 -1.89 2.57
CA LEU A 99 10.03 -0.90 2.39
C LEU A 99 10.49 0.08 1.31
N GLY A 100 9.70 0.18 0.24
CA GLY A 100 9.96 1.07 -0.87
C GLY A 100 8.85 2.08 -1.12
N PHE A 101 9.20 3.19 -1.74
CA PHE A 101 8.25 4.14 -2.30
C PHE A 101 8.63 4.58 -3.70
N THR A 102 7.64 5.08 -4.44
CA THR A 102 7.84 5.81 -5.70
C THR A 102 6.82 6.93 -5.81
N ASP A 103 7.19 8.00 -6.50
CA ASP A 103 6.32 9.13 -6.80
C ASP A 103 5.81 8.97 -8.24
N ILE A 104 4.49 8.98 -8.43
CA ILE A 104 3.84 8.75 -9.72
C ILE A 104 2.97 9.95 -10.06
N ASN A 105 3.19 10.53 -11.24
CA ASN A 105 2.42 11.65 -11.75
C ASN A 105 1.11 11.20 -12.42
N ALA A 106 0.25 10.55 -11.66
CA ALA A 106 -1.09 10.13 -12.09
C ALA A 106 -2.03 10.06 -10.89
N GLN A 107 -3.30 10.42 -11.10
CA GLN A 107 -4.35 10.23 -10.10
C GLN A 107 -5.01 8.86 -10.27
N PRO A 108 -5.21 8.10 -9.20
CA PRO A 108 -5.90 6.82 -9.29
C PRO A 108 -7.40 6.99 -9.57
N GLU A 109 -7.92 6.19 -10.48
CA GLU A 109 -9.37 5.97 -10.64
C GLU A 109 -9.90 5.18 -9.44
N SER A 110 -10.90 5.70 -8.73
CA SER A 110 -11.45 5.01 -7.55
C SER A 110 -12.49 3.98 -7.96
N PHE A 111 -12.31 2.71 -7.55
CA PHE A 111 -13.37 1.72 -7.64
C PHE A 111 -14.22 1.71 -6.38
N ALA A 112 -15.50 1.41 -6.55
CA ALA A 112 -16.39 1.15 -5.43
C ALA A 112 -15.92 -0.12 -4.69
N PHE A 113 -16.00 -0.10 -3.36
CA PHE A 113 -15.74 -1.28 -2.56
C PHE A 113 -16.87 -2.31 -2.79
N THR A 114 -16.48 -3.57 -2.97
CA THR A 114 -17.39 -4.72 -3.02
C THR A 114 -16.74 -5.86 -2.23
N GLU A 115 -17.53 -6.71 -1.58
CA GLU A 115 -17.00 -7.89 -0.90
C GLU A 115 -16.85 -9.08 -1.85
N ASP A 116 -17.67 -9.13 -2.91
CA ASP A 116 -17.73 -10.20 -3.90
C ASP A 116 -16.42 -10.32 -4.69
N GLN A 117 -15.77 -11.48 -4.59
CA GLN A 117 -14.50 -11.75 -5.27
C GLN A 117 -14.64 -11.87 -6.79
N VAL A 118 -15.78 -12.35 -7.28
CA VAL A 118 -16.04 -12.46 -8.73
C VAL A 118 -16.14 -11.05 -9.32
N GLU A 119 -16.89 -10.18 -8.67
CA GLU A 119 -17.07 -8.80 -9.11
C GLU A 119 -15.76 -7.99 -9.01
N LYS A 120 -14.97 -8.17 -7.94
CA LYS A 120 -13.62 -7.58 -7.83
C LYS A 120 -12.76 -7.90 -9.05
N ARG A 121 -12.66 -9.17 -9.40
CA ARG A 121 -11.86 -9.64 -10.53
C ARG A 121 -12.41 -9.13 -11.85
N ARG A 122 -13.73 -9.14 -12.03
CA ARG A 122 -14.38 -8.60 -13.24
C ARG A 122 -13.98 -7.14 -13.47
N ILE A 123 -14.11 -6.30 -12.43
CA ILE A 123 -13.77 -4.87 -12.49
C ILE A 123 -12.28 -4.65 -12.79
N GLY A 124 -11.39 -5.32 -12.06
CA GLY A 124 -9.94 -5.10 -12.26
C GLY A 124 -9.42 -5.69 -13.57
N ASP A 125 -9.98 -6.80 -14.03
CA ASP A 125 -9.66 -7.39 -15.33
C ASP A 125 -10.07 -6.49 -16.49
N GLU A 126 -11.28 -5.90 -16.41
CA GLU A 126 -11.80 -4.96 -17.39
C GLU A 126 -10.95 -3.68 -17.44
N TRP A 127 -10.51 -3.19 -16.27
CA TRP A 127 -9.60 -2.05 -16.17
C TRP A 127 -8.21 -2.31 -16.76
N LEU A 128 -7.61 -3.46 -16.47
CA LEU A 128 -6.32 -3.82 -17.08
C LEU A 128 -6.43 -3.91 -18.60
N ALA A 129 -7.47 -4.58 -19.10
CA ALA A 129 -7.69 -4.77 -20.52
C ALA A 129 -7.98 -3.45 -21.26
N SER A 130 -8.70 -2.53 -20.62
CA SER A 130 -9.05 -1.25 -21.26
C SER A 130 -7.89 -0.27 -21.31
N GLY A 131 -6.89 -0.41 -20.43
CA GLY A 131 -5.74 0.52 -20.36
C GLY A 131 -6.16 1.98 -20.15
N ARG A 132 -7.32 2.21 -19.52
CA ARG A 132 -7.98 3.54 -19.48
C ARG A 132 -7.34 4.52 -18.49
N SER A 133 -6.58 3.99 -17.54
CA SER A 133 -5.87 4.77 -16.53
C SER A 133 -4.64 3.96 -16.07
N LEU A 134 -3.57 4.67 -15.70
CA LEU A 134 -2.35 4.05 -15.16
C LEU A 134 -2.59 3.43 -13.78
N LEU A 135 -3.37 4.12 -12.95
CA LEU A 135 -3.62 3.77 -11.56
C LEU A 135 -5.11 3.60 -11.29
N ALA A 136 -5.44 2.63 -10.44
CA ALA A 136 -6.75 2.48 -9.83
C ALA A 136 -6.60 2.30 -8.31
N SER A 137 -7.52 2.84 -7.51
CA SER A 137 -7.52 2.70 -6.06
C SER A 137 -8.77 2.02 -5.55
N VAL A 138 -8.61 1.27 -4.46
CA VAL A 138 -9.68 0.57 -3.76
C VAL A 138 -9.47 0.69 -2.26
N GLN A 139 -10.55 0.74 -1.50
CA GLN A 139 -10.48 0.74 -0.05
C GLN A 139 -9.75 -0.52 0.46
N SER A 140 -8.84 -0.34 1.41
CA SER A 140 -8.16 -1.48 2.05
C SER A 140 -9.10 -2.22 2.99
N ALA A 141 -9.14 -3.55 2.86
CA ALA A 141 -9.84 -4.41 3.81
C ALA A 141 -9.13 -4.53 5.17
N VAL A 142 -7.86 -4.08 5.29
CA VAL A 142 -7.08 -4.16 6.53
C VAL A 142 -7.21 -2.86 7.35
N LEU A 143 -7.30 -1.72 6.66
CA LEU A 143 -7.41 -0.39 7.26
C LEU A 143 -8.30 0.47 6.36
N PRO A 144 -9.62 0.54 6.60
CA PRO A 144 -10.59 1.19 5.71
C PRO A 144 -10.35 2.68 5.43
N GLU A 145 -9.58 3.35 6.28
CA GLU A 145 -9.16 4.75 6.14
C GLU A 145 -8.10 4.93 5.03
N ALA A 146 -7.47 3.84 4.61
CA ALA A 146 -6.39 3.83 3.64
C ALA A 146 -6.74 3.03 2.37
N GLN A 147 -6.01 3.29 1.30
CA GLN A 147 -6.26 2.72 -0.03
C GLN A 147 -5.15 1.77 -0.46
N ILE A 148 -5.53 0.67 -1.09
CA ILE A 148 -4.66 -0.12 -1.96
C ILE A 148 -4.72 0.50 -3.34
N VAL A 149 -3.56 0.73 -3.96
CA VAL A 149 -3.46 1.33 -5.28
C VAL A 149 -2.83 0.33 -6.23
N MET A 150 -3.53 0.03 -7.32
CA MET A 150 -3.08 -0.85 -8.39
C MET A 150 -2.49 -0.01 -9.52
N MET A 151 -1.43 -0.50 -10.14
CA MET A 151 -0.85 0.07 -11.35
C MET A 151 -0.90 -0.97 -12.47
N ASN A 152 -1.32 -0.51 -13.66
CA ASN A 152 -1.34 -1.31 -14.88
C ASN A 152 0.03 -1.22 -15.57
N PRO A 153 0.86 -2.29 -15.56
CA PRO A 153 2.19 -2.24 -16.16
C PRO A 153 2.16 -2.17 -17.70
N ALA A 154 1.02 -2.53 -18.32
CA ALA A 154 0.83 -2.45 -19.77
C ALA A 154 0.33 -1.07 -20.24
N HIS A 155 -0.03 -0.16 -19.32
CA HIS A 155 -0.41 1.20 -19.69
C HIS A 155 0.79 1.94 -20.28
N PRO A 156 0.64 2.75 -21.36
CA PRO A 156 1.74 3.49 -21.97
C PRO A 156 2.57 4.24 -20.93
N ASP A 157 1.97 5.01 -20.03
CA ASP A 157 2.71 5.80 -19.04
C ASP A 157 3.46 4.99 -17.97
N ALA A 158 3.28 3.67 -17.87
CA ALA A 158 3.99 2.84 -16.90
C ALA A 158 5.52 2.92 -17.07
N HIS A 159 6.01 3.17 -18.29
CA HIS A 159 7.45 3.32 -18.54
C HIS A 159 8.06 4.56 -17.90
N TYR A 160 7.26 5.57 -17.55
CA TYR A 160 7.72 6.76 -16.84
C TYR A 160 7.78 6.55 -15.32
N VAL A 161 7.23 5.46 -14.80
CA VAL A 161 7.23 5.15 -13.37
C VAL A 161 8.64 4.77 -12.93
N ARG A 162 9.18 5.53 -11.97
CA ARG A 162 10.49 5.26 -11.42
C ARG A 162 10.48 3.99 -10.58
N ARG A 163 11.60 3.28 -10.59
CA ARG A 163 11.89 2.18 -9.66
C ARG A 163 11.72 2.63 -8.20
N LEU A 164 11.42 1.69 -7.33
CA LEU A 164 11.29 1.97 -5.89
C LEU A 164 12.59 2.52 -5.32
N THR A 165 12.48 3.59 -4.53
CA THR A 165 13.50 3.96 -3.55
C THR A 165 13.25 3.11 -2.31
N THR A 166 14.20 2.23 -1.97
CA THR A 166 14.01 1.20 -0.93
C THR A 166 14.92 1.41 0.26
N ARG A 167 14.48 0.93 1.41
CA ARG A 167 15.30 0.69 2.60
C ARG A 167 15.02 -0.70 3.17
N PRO A 168 15.98 -1.33 3.88
CA PRO A 168 15.71 -2.53 4.66
C PRO A 168 14.55 -2.31 5.65
N PHE A 169 13.79 -3.37 5.89
CA PHE A 169 12.70 -3.39 6.86
C PHE A 169 12.73 -4.69 7.66
N ASP A 170 12.86 -4.58 8.98
CA ASP A 170 12.84 -5.72 9.90
C ASP A 170 11.56 -5.69 10.75
N PHE A 171 10.75 -6.74 10.64
CA PHE A 171 9.50 -6.87 11.41
C PHE A 171 9.75 -7.06 12.91
N ARG A 172 10.81 -7.78 13.29
CA ARG A 172 11.14 -8.05 14.69
C ARG A 172 11.62 -6.79 15.39
N GLU A 173 12.46 -6.01 14.72
CA GLU A 173 12.89 -4.70 15.21
C GLU A 173 11.67 -3.77 15.37
N THR A 174 10.84 -3.67 14.33
CA THR A 174 9.67 -2.76 14.30
C THR A 174 8.61 -3.09 15.35
N LEU A 175 8.43 -4.38 15.67
CA LEU A 175 7.39 -4.86 16.61
C LEU A 175 7.96 -5.20 18.00
N SER A 176 9.22 -4.86 18.27
CA SER A 176 9.82 -5.08 19.58
C SER A 176 9.12 -4.23 20.64
N LEU A 177 8.92 -4.84 21.83
CA LEU A 177 8.40 -4.10 22.98
C LEU A 177 9.55 -3.28 23.59
N PRO A 178 9.25 -2.06 24.11
CA PRO A 178 10.21 -1.34 24.94
C PRO A 178 10.67 -2.22 26.11
N ALA A 179 11.96 -2.15 26.43
CA ALA A 179 12.55 -2.81 27.59
C ALA A 179 12.02 -2.22 28.91
#